data_AF-A0A4J2DIL4-F1
#
_entry.id   AF-A0A4J2DIL4-F1
#
_cell.length_a   1.000
_cell.length_b   1.000
_cell.length_c   1.000
_cell.angle_alpha   90.00
_cell.angle_beta   90.00
_cell.angle_gamma   90.00
#
_symmetry.space_group_name_H-M   'P 1'
#
loop_
_entity.id
_entity.type
_entity.pdbx_description
1 polymer ?
#
loop_
_entity_poly.entity_id
_entity_poly.type
_entity_poly.pdbx_seq_one_letter_code
_entity_poly.pdbx_strand_id
1 'polypeptide(L)'
;MLYKNEGKFLYDFYEHVYLDDNNSDLIETSNTELIFEKTSNVILTGTGGIGKSMLVKHIFINQVQQATSIPIFIELKSLNESDFSENELVDFIYQEVQNHHLNLEKKYFKATLEAGRYTIIFDGLDEVNPSKRSWLDKEIKEFVTLYNSNRYVLSSRPSEEFIGWNQFAEYEIKKLNREQALSLIDKLNYDEKVKRRFYRELKDHLYDTHESFASIPLLLTIMLMTYEAGASIPNNLTDFYNQAFYTLYQRHDASKSGYKRELKAKLTPEEFRNILAYIGLKTFFEGKVDFDRTTLDEIITKYCFKNNLELKTNDIVYDATHSACMMLQEGVSLKFSHRSFQEYFAAVGVNQLDDKLQKQILIKWSEADRNNIVAHKTFMNALFKIQKERTYKNLCIPIIERMDEKYSRMGDITEKIVTCFNYFICRKDSRENKLELHFLLTKEVHFYFSLQFLIFANLGIDILSISDYENIEKLESDIVSNWKINERKYYNMLNDDEKTLINKWINGWYFSRHNYLKEWSIKFIEETTTQKRSLQNIIDSI
;
A
#
# COMPACT_ATOMS: atom_id res chain seq x y z
N MET A 1 11.44 6.10 12.71
CA MET A 1 11.53 6.64 11.31
C MET A 1 11.39 8.15 11.28
N LEU A 2 10.29 8.71 11.78
CA LEU A 2 10.09 10.16 11.88
C LEU A 2 11.18 10.83 12.75
N TYR A 3 11.43 10.24 13.93
CA TYR A 3 12.33 10.81 14.93
C TYR A 3 13.81 10.44 14.76
N LYS A 4 14.15 9.64 13.74
CA LYS A 4 15.48 9.10 13.37
C LYS A 4 16.39 8.69 14.54
N ASN A 5 16.91 9.63 15.35
CA ASN A 5 17.86 9.43 16.45
C ASN A 5 17.52 10.22 17.74
N GLU A 6 16.36 10.90 17.83
CA GLU A 6 15.96 11.63 19.04
C GLU A 6 15.05 10.79 19.93
N GLY A 7 15.39 10.71 21.22
CA GLY A 7 14.48 10.18 22.23
C GLY A 7 13.24 11.07 22.34
N LYS A 8 12.05 10.45 22.30
CA LYS A 8 10.75 11.10 22.53
C LYS A 8 9.98 10.30 23.56
N PHE A 9 9.14 10.97 24.35
CA PHE A 9 8.28 10.25 25.28
C PHE A 9 7.24 9.47 24.49
N LEU A 10 6.96 8.23 24.90
CA LEU A 10 6.06 7.34 24.15
C LEU A 10 4.70 8.01 23.90
N TYR A 11 4.13 8.62 24.93
CA TYR A 11 2.80 9.22 24.87
C TYR A 11 2.70 10.50 24.03
N ASP A 12 3.83 11.07 23.61
CA ASP A 12 3.82 12.21 22.66
C ASP A 12 3.32 11.77 21.28
N PHE A 13 3.48 10.49 20.93
CA PHE A 13 3.17 9.98 19.58
C PHE A 13 2.48 8.61 19.58
N TYR A 14 2.06 8.11 20.74
CA TYR A 14 1.37 6.83 20.87
C TYR A 14 -0.15 6.99 20.77
N GLU A 15 -0.76 6.10 20.01
CA GLU A 15 -2.21 5.93 19.92
C GLU A 15 -2.60 4.58 20.50
N HIS A 16 -3.60 4.57 21.39
CA HIS A 16 -4.09 3.33 21.97
C HIS A 16 -4.77 2.49 20.90
N VAL A 17 -4.45 1.20 20.87
CA VAL A 17 -5.02 0.23 19.93
C VAL A 17 -6.10 -0.59 20.62
N TYR A 18 -6.99 -1.22 19.86
CA TYR A 18 -7.90 -2.22 20.41
C TYR A 18 -7.27 -3.62 20.26
N LEU A 19 -7.58 -4.51 21.20
CA LEU A 19 -7.30 -5.93 21.06
C LEU A 19 -8.60 -6.69 20.82
N ASP A 20 -8.52 -7.75 20.03
CA ASP A 20 -9.61 -8.70 19.81
C ASP A 20 -9.21 -10.04 20.42
N ASP A 21 -10.05 -10.56 21.31
CA ASP A 21 -9.78 -11.77 22.07
C ASP A 21 -10.22 -13.07 21.36
N ASN A 22 -10.50 -12.98 20.06
CA ASN A 22 -11.05 -14.04 19.21
C ASN A 22 -12.45 -14.54 19.62
N ASN A 23 -13.07 -13.97 20.67
CA ASN A 23 -14.45 -14.19 21.07
C ASN A 23 -15.35 -12.99 20.75
N SER A 24 -14.86 -12.05 19.92
CA SER A 24 -15.55 -10.81 19.50
C SER A 24 -15.68 -9.72 20.57
N ASP A 25 -14.97 -9.83 21.70
CA ASP A 25 -14.87 -8.74 22.66
C ASP A 25 -13.68 -7.84 22.30
N LEU A 26 -13.93 -6.53 22.19
CA LEU A 26 -12.88 -5.54 22.01
C LEU A 26 -12.34 -5.10 23.38
N ILE A 27 -11.05 -5.26 23.58
CA ILE A 27 -10.36 -4.80 24.80
C ILE A 27 -9.69 -3.46 24.48
N GLU A 28 -10.05 -2.43 25.24
CA GLU A 28 -9.38 -1.13 25.15
C GLU A 28 -8.01 -1.18 25.83
N THR A 29 -7.00 -0.60 25.20
CA THR A 29 -5.65 -0.54 25.78
C THR A 29 -5.32 0.78 26.46
N SER A 30 -6.30 1.66 26.68
CA SER A 30 -6.13 2.88 27.48
C SER A 30 -5.80 2.56 28.95
N ASN A 31 -6.37 1.47 29.46
CA ASN A 31 -6.05 0.85 30.74
C ASN A 31 -5.52 -0.57 30.49
N THR A 32 -4.24 -0.82 30.78
CA THR A 32 -3.62 -2.12 30.47
C THR A 32 -4.04 -3.24 31.42
N GLU A 33 -4.69 -2.93 32.54
CA GLU A 33 -5.25 -3.96 33.43
C GLU A 33 -6.36 -4.78 32.76
N LEU A 34 -7.09 -4.18 31.80
CA LEU A 34 -8.15 -4.88 31.05
C LEU A 34 -7.61 -6.08 30.25
N ILE A 35 -6.33 -6.04 29.87
CA ILE A 35 -5.64 -7.13 29.17
C ILE A 35 -5.56 -8.38 30.06
N PHE A 36 -5.54 -8.21 31.38
CA PHE A 36 -5.30 -9.30 32.33
C PHE A 36 -6.56 -9.76 33.09
N GLU A 37 -7.75 -9.24 32.74
CA GLU A 37 -9.00 -9.60 33.44
C GLU A 37 -9.42 -11.05 33.22
N LYS A 38 -9.20 -11.58 32.01
CA LYS A 38 -9.59 -12.96 31.64
C LYS A 38 -8.46 -13.98 31.86
N THR A 39 -7.21 -13.54 31.79
CA THR A 39 -6.03 -14.42 31.91
C THR A 39 -4.80 -13.63 32.35
N SER A 40 -3.87 -14.28 33.05
CA SER A 40 -2.55 -13.70 33.35
C SER A 40 -1.55 -13.87 32.20
N ASN A 41 -1.84 -14.75 31.23
CA ASN A 41 -0.91 -15.17 30.19
C ASN A 41 -1.46 -14.78 28.82
N VAL A 42 -0.84 -13.81 28.16
CA VAL A 42 -1.34 -13.23 26.90
C VAL A 42 -0.27 -13.31 25.81
N ILE A 43 -0.69 -13.71 24.61
CA ILE A 43 0.09 -13.55 23.38
C ILE A 43 -0.54 -12.40 22.58
N LEU A 44 0.19 -11.32 22.39
CA LEU A 44 -0.20 -10.20 21.54
C LEU A 44 0.29 -10.46 20.10
N THR A 45 -0.63 -10.73 19.20
CA THR A 45 -0.32 -10.96 17.78
C THR A 45 -0.72 -9.78 16.91
N GLY A 46 -0.03 -9.64 15.78
CA GLY A 46 -0.37 -8.62 14.79
C GLY A 46 0.68 -8.50 13.69
N THR A 47 0.31 -7.87 12.58
CA THR A 47 1.18 -7.73 11.41
C THR A 47 2.34 -6.74 11.64
N GLY A 48 3.26 -6.65 10.68
CA GLY A 48 4.35 -5.66 10.72
C GLY A 48 3.81 -4.22 10.76
N GLY A 49 4.38 -3.37 11.62
CA GLY A 49 4.00 -1.95 11.70
C GLY A 49 2.67 -1.64 12.41
N ILE A 50 1.96 -2.65 12.92
CA ILE A 50 0.65 -2.48 13.59
C ILE A 50 0.76 -1.81 14.98
N GLY A 51 1.96 -1.77 15.57
CA GLY A 51 2.20 -1.15 16.88
C GLY A 51 2.50 -2.11 18.03
N LYS A 52 2.77 -3.40 17.79
CA LYS A 52 3.14 -4.40 18.83
C LYS A 52 4.14 -3.88 19.86
N SER A 53 5.35 -3.49 19.41
CA SER A 53 6.37 -2.97 20.33
C SER A 53 6.01 -1.65 21.00
N MET A 54 5.08 -0.87 20.45
CA MET A 54 4.55 0.34 21.11
C MET A 54 3.57 -0.04 22.22
N LEU A 55 2.64 -0.96 21.95
CA LEU A 55 1.72 -1.49 22.96
C LEU A 55 2.46 -2.16 24.11
N VAL A 56 3.49 -2.96 23.81
CA VAL A 56 4.29 -3.61 24.83
C VAL A 56 5.00 -2.61 25.75
N LYS A 57 5.57 -1.53 25.18
CA LYS A 57 6.14 -0.42 25.96
C LYS A 57 5.09 0.33 26.75
N HIS A 58 3.89 0.48 26.19
CA HIS A 58 2.76 1.08 26.89
C HIS A 58 2.35 0.25 28.12
N ILE A 59 2.27 -1.09 27.99
CA ILE A 59 2.04 -2.00 29.12
C ILE A 59 3.11 -1.80 30.19
N PHE A 60 4.39 -1.83 29.82
CA PHE A 60 5.48 -1.58 30.77
C PHE A 60 5.29 -0.27 31.55
N ILE A 61 5.10 0.85 30.84
CA ILE A 61 4.98 2.17 31.49
C ILE A 61 3.71 2.26 32.34
N ASN A 62 2.58 1.73 31.87
CA ASN A 62 1.32 1.77 32.60
C ASN A 62 1.38 0.94 33.89
N GLN A 63 2.03 -0.23 33.88
CA GLN A 63 2.27 -1.04 35.09
C GLN A 63 3.12 -0.29 36.12
N VAL A 64 4.17 0.43 35.68
CA VAL A 64 4.96 1.30 36.57
C VAL A 64 4.11 2.42 37.17
N GLN A 65 3.28 3.07 36.35
CA GLN A 65 2.45 4.20 36.78
C GLN A 65 1.33 3.79 37.74
N GLN A 66 0.68 2.65 37.50
CA GLN A 66 -0.42 2.14 38.31
C GLN A 66 0.06 1.35 39.53
N ALA A 67 1.34 0.97 39.59
CA ALA A 67 1.95 0.17 40.64
C ALA A 67 1.22 -1.16 40.91
N THR A 68 0.64 -1.76 39.86
CA THR A 68 -0.12 -3.02 39.92
C THR A 68 0.79 -4.25 39.92
N SER A 69 1.97 -4.15 39.30
CA SER A 69 3.02 -5.18 39.30
C SER A 69 4.39 -4.56 39.02
N ILE A 70 5.46 -5.35 39.18
CA ILE A 70 6.81 -4.95 38.77
C ILE A 70 7.03 -5.43 37.32
N PRO A 71 7.07 -4.54 36.31
CA PRO A 71 7.24 -4.99 34.94
C PRO A 71 8.71 -5.31 34.65
N ILE A 72 8.96 -6.44 33.99
CA ILE A 72 10.27 -6.83 33.45
C ILE A 72 10.14 -6.93 31.94
N PHE A 73 10.96 -6.18 31.21
CA PHE A 73 10.96 -6.16 29.75
C PHE A 73 12.15 -6.95 29.20
N ILE A 74 11.86 -7.94 28.37
CA ILE A 74 12.82 -8.85 27.76
C ILE A 74 12.70 -8.75 26.23
N GLU A 75 13.70 -8.19 25.56
CA GLU A 75 13.79 -8.24 24.10
C GLU A 75 14.32 -9.61 23.66
N LEU A 76 13.45 -10.50 23.19
CA LEU A 76 13.83 -11.89 22.88
C LEU A 76 14.91 -12.00 21.81
N LYS A 77 15.03 -11.02 20.90
CA LYS A 77 16.13 -10.98 19.92
C LYS A 77 17.54 -10.95 20.54
N SER A 78 17.70 -10.48 21.77
CA SER A 78 19.00 -10.48 22.47
C SER A 78 19.48 -11.90 22.79
N LEU A 79 18.57 -12.88 22.84
CA LEU A 79 18.89 -14.31 22.93
C LEU A 79 19.62 -14.83 21.68
N ASN A 80 19.60 -14.11 20.56
CA ASN A 80 20.29 -14.57 19.36
C ASN A 80 21.81 -14.57 19.54
N GLU A 81 22.35 -13.71 20.41
CA GLU A 81 23.79 -13.52 20.60
C GLU A 81 24.38 -14.36 21.74
N SER A 82 23.56 -14.95 22.62
CA SER A 82 24.07 -15.71 23.78
C SER A 82 24.21 -17.21 23.50
N ASP A 83 25.28 -17.84 23.98
CA ASP A 83 25.50 -19.29 23.83
C ASP A 83 24.82 -20.05 24.97
N PHE A 84 23.65 -20.63 24.68
CA PHE A 84 22.70 -21.15 25.67
C PHE A 84 22.85 -22.63 26.02
N SER A 85 23.95 -23.29 25.67
CA SER A 85 24.08 -24.73 25.96
C SER A 85 23.96 -25.08 27.46
N GLU A 86 23.96 -24.09 28.37
CA GLU A 86 23.99 -24.31 29.82
C GLU A 86 23.06 -23.40 30.69
N ASN A 87 22.31 -22.42 30.14
CA ASN A 87 21.55 -21.43 30.97
C ASN A 87 20.02 -21.58 30.85
N GLU A 88 19.31 -21.66 31.99
CA GLU A 88 17.83 -21.64 32.08
C GLU A 88 17.26 -20.22 31.78
N LEU A 89 16.03 -20.12 31.26
CA LEU A 89 15.37 -18.82 30.98
C LEU A 89 15.31 -17.88 32.21
N VAL A 90 15.18 -18.43 33.42
CA VAL A 90 15.18 -17.64 34.67
C VAL A 90 16.49 -16.87 34.88
N ASP A 91 17.62 -17.45 34.45
CA ASP A 91 18.94 -16.85 34.62
C ASP A 91 19.15 -15.71 33.64
N PHE A 92 18.62 -15.87 32.43
CA PHE A 92 18.59 -14.81 31.44
C PHE A 92 17.76 -13.61 31.91
N ILE A 93 16.54 -13.85 32.42
CA ILE A 93 15.68 -12.78 32.97
C ILE A 93 16.36 -12.11 34.16
N TYR A 94 17.00 -12.87 35.05
CA TYR A 94 17.73 -12.32 36.19
C TYR A 94 18.92 -11.46 35.74
N GLN A 95 19.66 -11.89 34.72
CA GLN A 95 20.76 -11.11 34.15
C GLN A 95 20.24 -9.78 33.58
N GLU A 96 19.09 -9.78 32.91
CA GLU A 96 18.49 -8.56 32.41
C GLU A 96 18.12 -7.59 33.54
N VAL A 97 17.55 -8.08 34.64
CA VAL A 97 17.30 -7.28 35.86
C VAL A 97 18.60 -6.65 36.40
N GLN A 98 19.70 -7.39 36.39
CA GLN A 98 21.01 -6.89 36.82
C GLN A 98 21.59 -5.84 35.86
N ASN A 99 21.39 -6.01 34.55
CA ASN A 99 21.83 -5.06 33.53
C ASN A 99 21.18 -3.68 33.72
N HIS A 100 19.95 -3.64 34.25
CA HIS A 100 19.25 -2.40 34.63
C HIS A 100 19.60 -1.88 36.04
N HIS A 101 20.73 -2.35 36.60
CA HIS A 101 21.30 -1.93 37.89
C HIS A 101 20.39 -2.14 39.11
N LEU A 102 19.46 -3.09 39.04
CA LEU A 102 18.62 -3.48 40.15
C LEU A 102 19.39 -4.46 41.04
N ASN A 103 19.92 -3.94 42.16
CA ASN A 103 20.75 -4.72 43.09
C ASN A 103 19.90 -5.68 43.95
N LEU A 104 19.43 -6.76 43.34
CA LEU A 104 18.60 -7.80 43.94
C LEU A 104 19.33 -9.15 43.87
N GLU A 105 19.58 -9.81 45.00
CA GLU A 105 20.18 -11.15 44.96
C GLU A 105 19.24 -12.18 44.33
N LYS A 106 19.80 -13.12 43.55
CA LYS A 106 19.06 -14.18 42.82
C LYS A 106 18.05 -14.95 43.69
N LYS A 107 18.40 -15.23 44.96
CA LYS A 107 17.49 -15.93 45.89
C LYS A 107 16.21 -15.13 46.17
N TYR A 108 16.34 -13.81 46.31
CA TYR A 108 15.20 -12.93 46.55
C TYR A 108 14.40 -12.74 45.27
N PHE A 109 15.08 -12.63 44.12
CA PHE A 109 14.41 -12.61 42.82
C PHE A 109 13.51 -13.84 42.60
N LYS A 110 14.03 -15.05 42.85
CA LYS A 110 13.23 -16.29 42.78
C LYS A 110 12.06 -16.29 43.77
N ALA A 111 12.28 -15.86 45.02
CA ALA A 111 11.19 -15.76 46.01
C ALA A 111 10.09 -14.77 45.58
N THR A 112 10.45 -13.65 44.95
CA THR A 112 9.47 -12.69 44.43
C THR A 112 8.77 -13.16 43.16
N LEU A 113 9.43 -13.99 42.35
CA LEU A 113 8.80 -14.68 41.21
C LEU A 113 7.73 -15.67 41.71
N GLU A 114 8.06 -16.50 42.71
CA GLU A 114 7.10 -17.43 43.33
C GLU A 114 5.91 -16.67 43.95
N ALA A 115 6.14 -15.47 44.49
CA ALA A 115 5.10 -14.63 45.07
C ALA A 115 4.23 -13.86 44.05
N GLY A 116 4.46 -14.02 42.74
CA GLY A 116 3.60 -13.43 41.70
C GLY A 116 3.69 -11.91 41.57
N ARG A 117 4.86 -11.31 41.80
CA ARG A 117 5.01 -9.84 41.86
C ARG A 117 5.27 -9.18 40.51
N TYR A 118 5.42 -9.94 39.44
CA TYR A 118 5.91 -9.43 38.16
C TYR A 118 4.87 -9.47 37.05
N THR A 119 5.01 -8.50 36.13
CA THR A 119 4.52 -8.63 34.75
C THR A 119 5.73 -8.81 33.85
N ILE A 120 5.92 -10.02 33.33
CA ILE A 120 7.08 -10.36 32.51
C ILE A 120 6.68 -10.28 31.04
N ILE A 121 7.41 -9.43 30.31
CA ILE A 121 7.10 -9.04 28.95
C ILE A 121 8.21 -9.56 28.04
N PHE A 122 7.85 -10.48 27.16
CA PHE A 122 8.71 -11.06 26.14
C PHE A 122 8.37 -10.43 24.77
N ASP A 123 9.20 -9.47 24.30
CA ASP A 123 8.99 -8.77 23.02
C ASP A 123 9.69 -9.49 21.85
N GLY A 124 8.95 -9.66 20.75
CA GLY A 124 9.53 -10.08 19.46
C GLY A 124 9.91 -11.55 19.40
N LEU A 125 9.01 -12.47 19.74
CA LEU A 125 9.26 -13.91 19.63
C LEU A 125 9.60 -14.31 18.17
N ASP A 126 8.95 -13.70 17.17
CA ASP A 126 9.25 -13.88 15.74
C ASP A 126 10.66 -13.41 15.31
N GLU A 127 11.39 -12.72 16.19
CA GLU A 127 12.73 -12.19 15.92
C GLU A 127 13.86 -13.12 16.38
N VAL A 128 13.52 -14.24 17.03
CA VAL A 128 14.46 -15.26 17.50
C VAL A 128 14.86 -16.21 16.38
N ASN A 129 16.15 -16.53 16.32
CA ASN A 129 16.73 -17.40 15.30
C ASN A 129 16.05 -18.79 15.30
N PRO A 130 15.77 -19.38 14.13
CA PRO A 130 15.11 -20.68 14.04
C PRO A 130 15.78 -21.80 14.83
N SER A 131 17.12 -21.77 14.95
CA SER A 131 17.89 -22.76 15.70
C SER A 131 17.64 -22.74 17.21
N LYS A 132 17.25 -21.59 17.77
CA LYS A 132 16.98 -21.41 19.21
C LYS A 132 15.49 -21.45 19.54
N ARG A 133 14.63 -21.38 18.52
CA ARG A 133 13.18 -21.22 18.69
C ARG A 133 12.54 -22.36 19.47
N SER A 134 12.83 -23.61 19.08
CA SER A 134 12.25 -24.80 19.74
C SER A 134 12.59 -24.88 21.24
N TRP A 135 13.84 -24.54 21.60
CA TRP A 135 14.26 -24.47 22.99
C TRP A 135 13.51 -23.35 23.74
N LEU A 136 13.45 -22.14 23.17
CA LEU A 136 12.80 -21.01 23.81
C LEU A 136 11.31 -21.25 24.07
N ASP A 137 10.61 -21.83 23.09
CA ASP A 137 9.18 -22.15 23.23
C ASP A 137 8.93 -23.11 24.40
N LYS A 138 9.82 -24.10 24.57
CA LYS A 138 9.77 -25.02 25.71
C LYS A 138 10.04 -24.29 27.03
N GLU A 139 11.12 -23.52 27.10
CA GLU A 139 11.51 -22.81 28.31
C GLU A 139 10.47 -21.79 28.78
N ILE A 140 9.85 -21.03 27.87
CA ILE A 140 8.78 -20.10 28.23
C ILE A 140 7.60 -20.86 28.84
N LYS A 141 7.19 -21.98 28.23
CA LYS A 141 6.07 -22.79 28.75
C LYS A 141 6.40 -23.36 30.13
N GLU A 142 7.61 -23.88 30.33
CA GLU A 142 8.06 -24.40 31.63
C GLU A 142 8.17 -23.29 32.69
N PHE A 143 8.72 -22.13 32.32
CA PHE A 143 8.85 -20.97 33.21
C PHE A 143 7.50 -20.43 33.68
N VAL A 144 6.54 -20.27 32.76
CA VAL A 144 5.16 -19.83 33.09
C VAL A 144 4.45 -20.86 33.97
N THR A 145 4.69 -22.16 33.72
CA THR A 145 4.13 -23.23 34.55
C THR A 145 4.69 -23.17 35.98
N LEU A 146 6.00 -22.95 36.11
CA LEU A 146 6.70 -22.92 37.40
C LEU A 146 6.35 -21.67 38.23
N TYR A 147 6.22 -20.51 37.58
CA TYR A 147 5.97 -19.22 38.25
C TYR A 147 4.60 -18.62 37.89
N ASN A 148 3.57 -19.47 37.89
CA ASN A 148 2.21 -19.20 37.40
C ASN A 148 1.43 -18.04 38.07
N SER A 149 1.93 -17.48 39.18
CA SER A 149 1.29 -16.37 39.88
C SER A 149 1.65 -14.99 39.30
N ASN A 150 2.58 -14.94 38.34
CA ASN A 150 2.94 -13.70 37.63
C ASN A 150 2.04 -13.48 36.40
N ARG A 151 2.11 -12.28 35.85
CA ARG A 151 1.52 -11.94 34.55
C ARG A 151 2.57 -12.06 33.46
N TYR A 152 2.15 -12.48 32.28
CA TYR A 152 3.00 -12.77 31.15
C TYR A 152 2.43 -12.16 29.87
N VAL A 153 3.26 -11.40 29.18
CA VAL A 153 2.94 -10.85 27.86
C VAL A 153 3.99 -11.34 26.89
N LEU A 154 3.58 -12.10 25.88
CA LEU A 154 4.42 -12.50 24.77
C LEU A 154 3.95 -11.74 23.54
N SER A 155 4.86 -11.20 22.73
CA SER A 155 4.45 -10.59 21.45
C SER A 155 5.12 -11.27 20.27
N SER A 156 4.36 -11.40 19.18
CA SER A 156 4.82 -12.05 17.96
C SER A 156 3.97 -11.61 16.76
N ARG A 157 4.40 -11.98 15.55
CA ARG A 157 3.48 -12.08 14.40
C ARG A 157 2.53 -13.28 14.58
N PRO A 158 1.34 -13.26 13.97
CA PRO A 158 0.43 -14.40 13.96
C PRO A 158 1.17 -15.66 13.47
N SER A 159 0.94 -16.78 14.15
CA SER A 159 1.55 -18.07 13.83
C SER A 159 0.60 -19.19 14.21
N GLU A 160 0.45 -20.20 13.34
CA GLU A 160 -0.33 -21.41 13.65
C GLU A 160 0.24 -22.19 14.83
N GLU A 161 1.53 -21.99 15.16
CA GLU A 161 2.18 -22.61 16.31
C GLU A 161 1.50 -22.26 17.64
N PHE A 162 0.82 -21.11 17.73
CA PHE A 162 0.12 -20.67 18.94
C PHE A 162 -1.10 -21.50 19.29
N ILE A 163 -1.62 -22.31 18.35
CA ILE A 163 -2.65 -23.33 18.64
C ILE A 163 -2.17 -24.29 19.75
N GLY A 164 -0.85 -24.55 19.84
CA GLY A 164 -0.25 -25.40 20.87
C GLY A 164 0.15 -24.67 22.17
N TRP A 165 -0.26 -23.41 22.36
CA TRP A 165 0.06 -22.59 23.53
C TRP A 165 -1.12 -22.46 24.48
N ASN A 166 -1.72 -23.59 24.89
CA ASN A 166 -2.95 -23.67 25.69
C ASN A 166 -2.95 -22.89 27.02
N GLN A 167 -1.78 -22.51 27.54
CA GLN A 167 -1.67 -21.71 28.76
C GLN A 167 -1.83 -20.20 28.52
N PHE A 168 -1.88 -19.77 27.26
CA PHE A 168 -1.98 -18.38 26.85
C PHE A 168 -3.30 -18.12 26.12
N ALA A 169 -3.83 -16.92 26.28
CA ALA A 169 -4.85 -16.39 25.38
C ALA A 169 -4.17 -15.56 24.28
N GLU A 170 -4.51 -15.82 23.02
CA GLU A 170 -4.05 -15.00 21.90
C GLU A 170 -5.00 -13.82 21.67
N TYR A 171 -4.45 -12.61 21.72
CA TYR A 171 -5.14 -11.36 21.43
C TYR A 171 -4.55 -10.70 20.18
N GLU A 172 -5.39 -10.47 19.17
CA GLU A 172 -4.98 -9.80 17.94
C GLU A 172 -5.04 -8.28 18.12
N ILE A 173 -3.96 -7.56 17.80
CA ILE A 173 -3.96 -6.10 17.73
C ILE A 173 -4.75 -5.66 16.50
N LYS A 174 -5.83 -4.90 16.74
CA LYS A 174 -6.66 -4.37 15.67
C LYS A 174 -6.00 -3.18 14.96
N LYS A 175 -6.34 -3.07 13.68
CA LYS A 175 -6.01 -1.91 12.86
C LYS A 175 -6.67 -0.65 13.45
N LEU A 176 -6.02 0.50 13.26
CA LEU A 176 -6.57 1.78 13.67
C LEU A 176 -7.87 2.04 12.90
N ASN A 177 -8.91 2.46 13.62
CA ASN A 177 -10.06 3.07 12.98
C ASN A 177 -9.71 4.51 12.51
N ARG A 178 -10.64 5.16 11.80
CA ARG A 178 -10.43 6.53 11.28
C ARG A 178 -10.08 7.53 12.38
N GLU A 179 -10.73 7.46 13.53
CA GLU A 179 -10.52 8.40 14.63
C GLU A 179 -9.13 8.22 15.24
N GLN A 180 -8.71 6.98 15.47
CA GLN A 180 -7.36 6.62 15.93
C GLN A 180 -6.30 7.05 14.91
N ALA A 181 -6.55 6.85 13.61
CA ALA A 181 -5.65 7.30 12.55
C ALA A 181 -5.47 8.83 12.56
N LEU A 182 -6.57 9.58 12.67
CA LEU A 182 -6.53 11.05 12.78
C LEU A 182 -5.81 11.50 14.04
N SER A 183 -6.09 10.86 15.18
CA SER A 183 -5.44 11.15 16.46
C SER A 183 -3.93 10.89 16.39
N LEU A 184 -3.51 9.77 15.80
CA LEU A 184 -2.09 9.48 15.58
C LEU A 184 -1.44 10.58 14.74
N ILE A 185 -2.06 10.98 13.62
CA ILE A 185 -1.53 12.08 12.80
C ILE A 185 -1.37 13.36 13.61
N ASP A 186 -2.34 13.72 14.45
CA ASP A 186 -2.27 14.95 15.24
C ASP A 186 -1.11 14.92 16.26
N LYS A 187 -0.87 13.76 16.88
CA LYS A 187 0.22 13.51 17.84
C LYS A 187 1.61 13.50 17.20
N LEU A 188 1.74 13.11 15.93
CA LEU A 188 3.04 13.08 15.25
C LEU A 188 3.64 14.49 15.14
N ASN A 189 4.89 14.64 15.59
CA ASN A 189 5.64 15.88 15.43
C ASN A 189 6.25 15.94 14.03
N TYR A 190 5.55 16.63 13.13
CA TYR A 190 5.91 16.88 11.74
C TYR A 190 5.52 18.31 11.35
N ASP A 191 5.89 18.76 10.16
CA ASP A 191 5.55 20.12 9.70
C ASP A 191 4.04 20.38 9.80
N GLU A 192 3.65 21.36 10.60
CA GLU A 192 2.24 21.65 10.93
C GLU A 192 1.40 22.00 9.71
N LYS A 193 1.97 22.65 8.68
CA LYS A 193 1.21 22.99 7.47
C LYS A 193 0.90 21.73 6.68
N VAL A 194 1.89 20.85 6.51
CA VAL A 194 1.74 19.55 5.87
C VAL A 194 0.76 18.68 6.66
N LYS A 195 0.98 18.53 7.97
CA LYS A 195 0.17 17.71 8.87
C LYS A 195 -1.30 18.11 8.85
N ARG A 196 -1.60 19.41 8.96
CA ARG A 196 -2.99 19.91 8.90
C ARG A 196 -3.66 19.67 7.56
N ARG A 197 -2.92 19.75 6.45
CA ARG A 197 -3.46 19.49 5.12
C ARG A 197 -3.73 17.99 4.91
N PHE A 198 -2.74 17.16 5.24
CA PHE A 198 -2.88 15.71 5.21
C PHE A 198 -4.02 15.22 6.11
N TYR A 199 -4.14 15.77 7.33
CA TYR A 199 -5.24 15.46 8.24
C TYR A 199 -6.62 15.70 7.61
N ARG A 200 -6.80 16.84 6.92
CA ARG A 200 -8.07 17.16 6.23
C ARG A 200 -8.36 16.15 5.13
N GLU A 201 -7.39 15.87 4.26
CA GLU A 201 -7.58 14.89 3.20
C GLU A 201 -7.81 13.47 3.73
N LEU A 202 -7.11 13.08 4.80
CA LEU A 202 -7.31 11.82 5.51
C LEU A 202 -8.73 11.69 6.06
N LYS A 203 -9.23 12.75 6.69
CA LYS A 203 -10.58 12.80 7.22
C LYS A 203 -11.64 12.71 6.12
N ASP A 204 -11.42 13.41 5.01
CA ASP A 204 -12.41 13.60 3.95
C ASP A 204 -12.50 12.41 2.99
N HIS A 205 -11.37 11.81 2.59
CA HIS A 205 -11.38 10.72 1.60
C HIS A 205 -10.19 9.75 1.65
N LEU A 206 -8.97 10.16 2.04
CA LEU A 206 -7.80 9.28 1.92
C LEU A 206 -7.89 8.07 2.85
N TYR A 207 -8.54 8.17 4.02
CA TYR A 207 -8.73 7.00 4.87
C TYR A 207 -9.58 5.94 4.15
N ASP A 208 -10.69 6.32 3.51
CA ASP A 208 -11.57 5.36 2.85
C ASP A 208 -10.95 4.79 1.57
N THR A 209 -10.25 5.62 0.80
CA THR A 209 -9.61 5.15 -0.45
C THR A 209 -8.34 4.34 -0.20
N HIS A 210 -7.74 4.44 1.00
CA HIS A 210 -6.49 3.79 1.36
C HIS A 210 -6.53 3.13 2.74
N GLU A 211 -7.68 2.63 3.17
CA GLU A 211 -7.90 2.14 4.55
C GLU A 211 -6.86 1.11 4.97
N SER A 212 -6.51 0.17 4.08
CA SER A 212 -5.49 -0.85 4.34
C SER A 212 -4.12 -0.30 4.75
N PHE A 213 -3.79 0.94 4.32
CA PHE A 213 -2.55 1.64 4.67
C PHE A 213 -2.77 2.58 5.85
N ALA A 214 -3.84 3.38 5.78
CA ALA A 214 -4.16 4.39 6.77
C ALA A 214 -4.48 3.79 8.15
N SER A 215 -4.93 2.54 8.19
CA SER A 215 -5.25 1.81 9.42
C SER A 215 -4.02 1.12 10.06
N ILE A 216 -2.86 1.12 9.40
CA ILE A 216 -1.61 0.57 9.95
C ILE A 216 -0.69 1.75 10.35
N PRO A 217 -0.38 1.96 11.65
CA PRO A 217 0.35 3.13 12.14
C PRO A 217 1.63 3.47 11.37
N LEU A 218 2.44 2.44 11.05
CA LEU A 218 3.67 2.63 10.28
C LEU A 218 3.39 3.15 8.87
N LEU A 219 2.44 2.54 8.16
CA LEU A 219 2.14 2.90 6.77
C LEU A 219 1.49 4.28 6.72
N LEU A 220 0.60 4.58 7.66
CA LEU A 220 0.03 5.92 7.85
C LEU A 220 1.12 6.98 8.09
N THR A 221 2.13 6.66 8.92
CA THR A 221 3.28 7.57 9.14
C THR A 221 4.08 7.78 7.85
N ILE A 222 4.30 6.72 7.04
CA ILE A 222 4.98 6.85 5.75
C ILE A 222 4.14 7.69 4.78
N MET A 223 2.82 7.50 4.75
CA MET A 223 1.91 8.32 3.93
C MET A 223 2.09 9.81 4.24
N LEU A 224 2.08 10.19 5.53
CA LEU A 224 2.35 11.56 5.97
C LEU A 224 3.74 12.05 5.51
N MET A 225 4.77 11.23 5.68
CA MET A 225 6.15 11.60 5.31
C MET A 225 6.37 11.77 3.80
N THR A 226 5.57 11.08 2.98
CA THR A 226 5.63 11.16 1.51
C THR A 226 4.63 12.15 0.91
N TYR A 227 3.84 12.80 1.77
CA TYR A 227 2.82 13.75 1.35
C TYR A 227 3.46 15.08 0.94
N GLU A 228 3.16 15.52 -0.28
CA GLU A 228 3.62 16.82 -0.81
C GLU A 228 2.45 17.82 -0.86
N ALA A 229 2.69 19.01 -0.31
CA ALA A 229 1.70 20.07 -0.23
C ALA A 229 1.42 20.69 -1.61
N GLY A 230 0.40 20.20 -2.32
CA GLY A 230 -0.09 20.84 -3.56
C GLY A 230 -0.67 19.87 -4.60
N ALA A 231 -0.52 18.56 -4.39
CA ALA A 231 -1.11 17.58 -5.27
C ALA A 231 -2.54 17.23 -4.79
N SER A 232 -3.55 17.59 -5.57
CA SER A 232 -4.87 16.97 -5.45
C SER A 232 -4.70 15.50 -5.87
N ILE A 233 -4.71 14.58 -4.90
CA ILE A 233 -4.43 13.14 -5.08
C ILE A 233 -2.92 12.90 -5.24
N PRO A 234 -2.29 11.89 -4.59
CA PRO A 234 -0.85 11.86 -4.50
C PRO A 234 -0.25 11.45 -5.85
N ASN A 235 0.30 12.43 -6.57
CA ASN A 235 1.29 12.22 -7.65
C ASN A 235 2.55 11.49 -7.13
N ASN A 236 2.63 11.27 -5.81
CA ASN A 236 3.67 10.55 -5.09
C ASN A 236 3.26 9.16 -4.60
N LEU A 237 2.11 8.60 -5.00
CA LEU A 237 1.71 7.24 -4.58
C LEU A 237 2.77 6.19 -4.94
N THR A 238 3.37 6.29 -6.11
CA THR A 238 4.47 5.41 -6.53
C THR A 238 5.68 5.51 -5.60
N ASP A 239 6.03 6.72 -5.15
CA ASP A 239 7.14 6.97 -4.23
C ASP A 239 6.77 6.49 -2.82
N PHE A 240 5.51 6.62 -2.41
CA PHE A 240 4.96 5.98 -1.22
C PHE A 240 5.14 4.46 -1.26
N TYR A 241 4.72 3.77 -2.32
CA TYR A 241 4.89 2.31 -2.41
C TYR A 241 6.35 1.90 -2.40
N ASN A 242 7.21 2.64 -3.09
CA ASN A 242 8.65 2.41 -3.09
C ASN A 242 9.24 2.56 -1.68
N GLN A 243 8.89 3.66 -0.98
CA GLN A 243 9.35 3.91 0.39
C GLN A 243 8.77 2.91 1.39
N ALA A 244 7.50 2.53 1.24
CA ALA A 244 6.85 1.51 2.04
C ALA A 244 7.56 0.16 1.87
N PHE A 245 7.91 -0.23 0.64
CA PHE A 245 8.68 -1.44 0.36
C PHE A 245 10.02 -1.45 1.10
N TYR A 246 10.89 -0.44 0.89
CA TYR A 246 12.19 -0.41 1.58
C TYR A 246 12.04 -0.31 3.11
N THR A 247 10.98 0.35 3.58
CA THR A 247 10.72 0.47 5.01
C THR A 247 10.35 -0.88 5.62
N LEU A 248 9.38 -1.58 5.03
CA LEU A 248 8.93 -2.88 5.49
C LEU A 248 10.02 -3.95 5.35
N TYR A 249 10.83 -3.88 4.29
CA TYR A 249 11.88 -4.84 4.02
C TYR A 249 13.15 -4.62 4.85
N GLN A 250 13.58 -3.35 5.05
CA GLN A 250 14.87 -3.05 5.70
C GLN A 250 14.77 -2.27 7.01
N ARG A 251 13.81 -1.34 7.14
CA ARG A 251 13.87 -0.28 8.18
C ARG A 251 12.90 -0.46 9.34
N HIS A 252 11.94 -1.37 9.23
CA HIS A 252 11.02 -1.66 10.33
C HIS A 252 11.78 -2.07 11.59
N ASP A 253 12.78 -2.93 11.40
CA ASP A 253 13.56 -3.51 12.49
C ASP A 253 14.80 -2.67 12.85
N ALA A 254 15.24 -1.74 11.99
CA ALA A 254 16.39 -0.88 12.26
C ALA A 254 16.21 0.06 13.46
N SER A 255 14.97 0.26 13.92
CA SER A 255 14.66 0.97 15.17
C SER A 255 14.97 0.15 16.42
N LYS A 256 15.18 -1.17 16.28
CA LYS A 256 15.60 -2.10 17.32
C LYS A 256 17.12 -2.21 17.24
N SER A 257 17.82 -1.55 18.17
CA SER A 257 19.29 -1.55 18.32
C SER A 257 19.96 -2.88 17.90
N GLY A 258 20.81 -2.81 16.86
CA GLY A 258 21.68 -3.91 16.43
C GLY A 258 21.01 -5.09 15.70
N TYR A 259 19.67 -5.17 15.65
CA TYR A 259 19.00 -6.32 15.06
C TYR A 259 18.87 -6.18 13.54
N LYS A 260 19.39 -7.18 12.83
CA LYS A 260 19.14 -7.39 11.40
C LYS A 260 18.47 -8.75 11.25
N ARG A 261 17.19 -8.74 10.85
CA ARG A 261 16.44 -9.98 10.62
C ARG A 261 17.17 -10.87 9.61
N GLU A 262 17.34 -12.14 9.96
CA GLU A 262 17.83 -13.14 9.02
C GLU A 262 16.68 -13.50 8.06
N LEU A 263 16.82 -13.08 6.81
CA LEU A 263 15.91 -13.45 5.73
C LEU A 263 16.23 -14.87 5.27
N LYS A 264 15.21 -15.71 5.11
CA LYS A 264 15.43 -17.11 4.69
C LYS A 264 16.03 -17.18 3.29
N ALA A 265 15.57 -16.32 2.38
CA ALA A 265 16.04 -16.30 1.00
C ALA A 265 17.40 -15.58 0.84
N LYS A 266 17.87 -14.87 1.89
CA LYS A 266 19.13 -14.10 1.90
C LYS A 266 19.30 -13.12 0.74
N LEU A 267 18.18 -12.60 0.24
CA LEU A 267 18.14 -11.68 -0.88
C LEU A 267 18.47 -10.24 -0.46
N THR A 268 19.07 -9.49 -1.37
CA THR A 268 19.13 -8.04 -1.28
C THR A 268 17.74 -7.43 -1.53
N PRO A 269 17.49 -6.18 -1.09
CA PRO A 269 16.23 -5.50 -1.36
C PRO A 269 15.89 -5.43 -2.84
N GLU A 270 16.88 -5.21 -3.71
CA GLU A 270 16.64 -5.13 -5.16
C GLU A 270 16.25 -6.47 -5.76
N GLU A 271 16.91 -7.56 -5.36
CA GLU A 271 16.55 -8.90 -5.83
C GLU A 271 15.15 -9.27 -5.38
N PHE A 272 14.81 -9.01 -4.12
CA PHE A 272 13.47 -9.27 -3.60
C PHE A 272 12.42 -8.39 -4.27
N ARG A 273 12.73 -7.11 -4.52
CA ARG A 273 11.86 -6.18 -5.28
C ARG A 273 11.59 -6.71 -6.67
N ASN A 274 12.59 -7.25 -7.36
CA ASN A 274 12.46 -7.80 -8.71
C ASN A 274 11.61 -9.08 -8.73
N ILE A 275 11.73 -9.93 -7.71
CA ILE A 275 10.87 -11.11 -7.57
C ILE A 275 9.42 -10.69 -7.32
N LEU A 276 9.16 -9.75 -6.40
CA LEU A 276 7.82 -9.21 -6.18
C LEU A 276 7.26 -8.52 -7.43
N ALA A 277 8.10 -7.81 -8.19
CA ALA A 277 7.74 -7.22 -9.47
C ALA A 277 7.32 -8.28 -10.50
N TYR A 278 8.03 -9.40 -10.55
CA TYR A 278 7.68 -10.52 -11.43
C TYR A 278 6.38 -11.22 -11.01
N ILE A 279 6.18 -11.44 -9.71
CA ILE A 279 4.92 -11.99 -9.16
C ILE A 279 3.76 -11.04 -9.45
N GLY A 280 3.93 -9.75 -9.14
CA GLY A 280 2.94 -8.70 -9.39
C GLY A 280 2.56 -8.62 -10.86
N LEU A 281 3.56 -8.62 -11.77
CA LEU A 281 3.35 -8.65 -13.21
C LEU A 281 2.47 -9.84 -13.63
N LYS A 282 2.82 -11.06 -13.23
CA LYS A 282 2.10 -12.28 -13.64
C LYS A 282 0.67 -12.30 -13.10
N THR A 283 0.53 -12.11 -11.79
CA THR A 283 -0.76 -12.21 -11.10
C THR A 283 -1.71 -11.08 -11.52
N PHE A 284 -1.21 -9.86 -11.73
CA PHE A 284 -2.00 -8.73 -12.22
C PHE A 284 -2.60 -8.98 -13.61
N PHE A 285 -1.77 -9.36 -14.58
CA PHE A 285 -2.24 -9.59 -15.95
C PHE A 285 -3.06 -10.88 -16.11
N GLU A 286 -2.95 -11.83 -15.18
CA GLU A 286 -3.83 -12.99 -15.08
C GLU A 286 -5.15 -12.69 -14.33
N GLY A 287 -5.32 -11.50 -13.76
CA GLY A 287 -6.50 -11.12 -12.97
C GLY A 287 -6.61 -11.85 -11.62
N LYS A 288 -5.51 -12.41 -11.11
CA LYS A 288 -5.45 -13.15 -9.85
C LYS A 288 -5.10 -12.23 -8.69
N VAL A 289 -6.10 -11.82 -7.91
CA VAL A 289 -5.88 -11.09 -6.64
C VAL A 289 -5.45 -12.07 -5.53
N ASP A 290 -6.11 -13.22 -5.49
CA ASP A 290 -5.80 -14.38 -4.67
C ASP A 290 -5.23 -15.48 -5.56
N PHE A 291 -4.18 -16.16 -5.09
CA PHE A 291 -3.52 -17.24 -5.81
C PHE A 291 -2.94 -18.27 -4.85
N ASP A 292 -2.83 -19.51 -5.31
CA ASP A 292 -2.35 -20.61 -4.47
C ASP A 292 -0.83 -20.75 -4.50
N ARG A 293 -0.34 -21.68 -3.66
CA ARG A 293 1.07 -21.99 -3.58
C ARG A 293 1.64 -22.53 -4.89
N THR A 294 0.89 -23.38 -5.59
CA THR A 294 1.31 -23.98 -6.86
C THR A 294 1.54 -22.91 -7.93
N THR A 295 0.64 -21.94 -8.05
CA THR A 295 0.80 -20.79 -8.95
C THR A 295 2.09 -20.04 -8.64
N LEU A 296 2.37 -19.82 -7.35
CA LEU A 296 3.55 -19.07 -6.94
C LEU A 296 4.85 -19.85 -7.17
N ASP A 297 4.85 -21.16 -6.94
CA ASP A 297 5.96 -22.06 -7.26
C ASP A 297 6.29 -22.03 -8.76
N GLU A 298 5.28 -22.07 -9.62
CA GLU A 298 5.48 -21.96 -11.06
C GLU A 298 6.08 -20.61 -11.48
N ILE A 299 5.59 -19.51 -10.90
CA ILE A 299 6.09 -18.16 -11.17
C ILE A 299 7.55 -18.05 -10.74
N ILE A 300 7.89 -18.48 -9.52
CA ILE A 300 9.24 -18.39 -8.97
C ILE A 300 10.20 -19.31 -9.73
N THR A 301 9.78 -20.53 -10.08
CA THR A 301 10.59 -21.45 -10.88
C THR A 301 10.95 -20.85 -12.24
N LYS A 302 9.97 -20.23 -12.93
CA LYS A 302 10.21 -19.53 -14.20
C LYS A 302 11.14 -18.33 -14.02
N TYR A 303 11.02 -17.59 -12.93
CA TYR A 303 11.92 -16.47 -12.61
C TYR A 303 13.35 -16.94 -12.37
N CYS A 304 13.53 -17.98 -11.55
CA CYS A 304 14.83 -18.58 -11.23
C CYS A 304 15.52 -19.11 -12.49
N PHE A 305 14.78 -19.83 -13.34
CA PHE A 305 15.29 -20.33 -14.62
C PHE A 305 15.75 -19.18 -15.55
N LYS A 306 14.97 -18.09 -15.64
CA LYS A 306 15.31 -16.95 -16.50
C LYS A 306 16.57 -16.20 -16.03
N ASN A 307 16.83 -16.18 -14.72
CA ASN A 307 17.90 -15.38 -14.12
C ASN A 307 19.08 -16.23 -13.60
N ASN A 308 19.10 -17.54 -13.86
CA ASN A 308 20.10 -18.48 -13.34
C ASN A 308 20.28 -18.39 -11.81
N LEU A 309 19.16 -18.40 -11.08
CA LEU A 309 19.15 -18.35 -9.62
C LEU A 309 18.69 -19.69 -9.03
N GLU A 310 19.24 -20.04 -7.87
CA GLU A 310 18.81 -21.19 -7.07
C GLU A 310 18.14 -20.68 -5.79
N LEU A 311 16.83 -20.44 -5.86
CA LEU A 311 16.03 -19.98 -4.72
C LEU A 311 14.93 -21.00 -4.41
N LYS A 312 14.67 -21.21 -3.12
CA LYS A 312 13.53 -22.00 -2.67
C LYS A 312 12.32 -21.09 -2.56
N THR A 313 11.21 -21.44 -3.21
CA THR A 313 9.95 -20.71 -3.08
C THR A 313 9.52 -20.56 -1.61
N ASN A 314 9.76 -21.58 -0.80
CA ASN A 314 9.47 -21.56 0.64
C ASN A 314 10.12 -20.39 1.38
N ASP A 315 11.35 -20.07 1.03
CA ASP A 315 12.10 -19.00 1.66
C ASP A 315 11.58 -17.65 1.20
N ILE A 316 11.28 -17.50 -0.11
CA ILE A 316 10.71 -16.26 -0.66
C ILE A 316 9.33 -15.97 -0.06
N VAL A 317 8.45 -16.98 0.02
CA VAL A 317 7.10 -16.76 0.57
C VAL A 317 7.17 -16.42 2.03
N TYR A 318 8.00 -17.13 2.80
CA TYR A 318 8.22 -16.81 4.20
C TYR A 318 8.67 -15.35 4.35
N ASP A 319 9.64 -14.91 3.55
CA ASP A 319 10.10 -13.53 3.59
C ASP A 319 9.02 -12.53 3.14
N ALA A 320 8.17 -12.86 2.18
CA ALA A 320 7.09 -11.99 1.71
C ALA A 320 5.93 -11.84 2.71
N THR A 321 5.59 -12.92 3.43
CA THR A 321 4.46 -12.94 4.37
C THR A 321 4.89 -12.61 5.80
N HIS A 322 5.92 -13.28 6.29
CA HIS A 322 6.34 -13.22 7.68
C HIS A 322 7.47 -12.23 7.93
N SER A 323 8.29 -11.85 6.94
CA SER A 323 9.36 -10.86 7.15
C SER A 323 8.91 -9.47 6.70
N ALA A 324 8.62 -9.29 5.42
CA ALA A 324 8.27 -8.02 4.81
C ALA A 324 6.79 -7.64 4.96
N CYS A 325 5.89 -8.61 5.27
CA CYS A 325 4.43 -8.41 5.30
C CYS A 325 3.87 -7.74 4.02
N MET A 326 4.49 -8.02 2.88
CA MET A 326 4.05 -7.56 1.56
C MET A 326 2.98 -8.47 0.97
N MET A 327 2.85 -9.67 1.53
CA MET A 327 1.84 -10.66 1.19
C MET A 327 1.18 -11.21 2.45
N LEU A 328 -0.02 -11.76 2.29
CA LEU A 328 -0.76 -12.47 3.32
C LEU A 328 -0.99 -13.91 2.85
N GLN A 329 -1.00 -14.83 3.81
CA GLN A 329 -1.35 -16.23 3.57
C GLN A 329 -2.59 -16.55 4.41
N GLU A 330 -3.66 -16.99 3.76
CA GLU A 330 -4.92 -17.40 4.38
C GLU A 330 -5.21 -18.84 3.93
N GLY A 331 -4.84 -19.80 4.77
CA GLY A 331 -4.85 -21.23 4.41
C GLY A 331 -3.94 -21.51 3.21
N VAL A 332 -4.54 -22.00 2.11
CA VAL A 332 -3.84 -22.30 0.85
C VAL A 332 -3.73 -21.09 -0.09
N SER A 333 -4.44 -19.99 0.22
CA SER A 333 -4.45 -18.78 -0.60
C SER A 333 -3.35 -17.81 -0.16
N LEU A 334 -2.76 -17.14 -1.14
CA LEU A 334 -1.80 -16.05 -1.00
C LEU A 334 -2.32 -14.84 -1.77
N LYS A 335 -2.10 -13.66 -1.20
CA LYS A 335 -2.40 -12.38 -1.86
C LYS A 335 -1.40 -11.32 -1.44
N PHE A 336 -1.24 -10.27 -2.25
CA PHE A 336 -0.54 -9.08 -1.77
C PHE A 336 -1.29 -8.50 -0.57
N SER A 337 -0.56 -7.96 0.42
CA SER A 337 -1.17 -7.34 1.61
C SER A 337 -2.09 -6.18 1.25
N HIS A 338 -1.91 -5.60 0.06
CA HIS A 338 -2.89 -4.74 -0.58
C HIS A 338 -2.86 -4.85 -2.12
N ARG A 339 -4.02 -4.69 -2.77
CA ARG A 339 -4.14 -4.69 -4.24
C ARG A 339 -3.23 -3.64 -4.91
N SER A 340 -3.11 -2.45 -4.34
CA SER A 340 -2.22 -1.43 -4.91
C SER A 340 -0.74 -1.81 -4.86
N PHE A 341 -0.29 -2.68 -3.95
CA PHE A 341 1.08 -3.22 -4.03
C PHE A 341 1.24 -4.12 -5.24
N GLN A 342 0.26 -4.99 -5.52
CA GLN A 342 0.26 -5.80 -6.73
C GLN A 342 0.32 -4.91 -7.99
N GLU A 343 -0.51 -3.87 -8.06
CA GLU A 343 -0.53 -2.92 -9.17
C GLU A 343 0.79 -2.15 -9.33
N TYR A 344 1.38 -1.69 -8.22
CA TYR A 344 2.68 -1.04 -8.21
C TYR A 344 3.79 -1.99 -8.71
N PHE A 345 3.87 -3.21 -8.17
CA PHE A 345 4.86 -4.19 -8.57
C PHE A 345 4.65 -4.67 -10.01
N ALA A 346 3.40 -4.75 -10.48
CA ALA A 346 3.11 -5.02 -11.88
C ALA A 346 3.72 -3.94 -12.79
N ALA A 347 3.58 -2.65 -12.44
CA ALA A 347 4.20 -1.56 -13.20
C ALA A 347 5.74 -1.62 -13.17
N VAL A 348 6.33 -1.96 -12.01
CA VAL A 348 7.78 -2.22 -11.89
C VAL A 348 8.20 -3.37 -12.79
N GLY A 349 7.44 -4.47 -12.81
CA GLY A 349 7.71 -5.64 -13.64
C GLY A 349 7.56 -5.36 -15.13
N VAL A 350 6.59 -4.53 -15.53
CA VAL A 350 6.42 -4.08 -16.93
C VAL A 350 7.64 -3.30 -17.40
N ASN A 351 8.25 -2.49 -16.52
CA ASN A 351 9.46 -1.74 -16.85
C ASN A 351 10.67 -2.65 -17.14
N GLN A 352 10.68 -3.88 -16.63
CA GLN A 352 11.75 -4.85 -16.88
C GLN A 352 11.59 -5.62 -18.19
N LEU A 353 10.47 -5.45 -18.90
CA LEU A 353 10.24 -6.06 -20.21
C LEU A 353 10.95 -5.26 -21.29
N ASP A 354 11.34 -5.92 -22.39
CA ASP A 354 11.74 -5.22 -23.61
C ASP A 354 10.55 -4.48 -24.25
N ASP A 355 10.82 -3.50 -25.11
CA ASP A 355 9.77 -2.65 -25.72
C ASP A 355 8.73 -3.44 -26.51
N LYS A 356 9.14 -4.51 -27.20
CA LYS A 356 8.22 -5.32 -28.00
C LYS A 356 7.23 -6.05 -27.11
N LEU A 357 7.71 -6.73 -26.07
CA LEU A 357 6.83 -7.45 -25.14
C LEU A 357 5.99 -6.50 -24.29
N GLN A 358 6.57 -5.38 -23.85
CA GLN A 358 5.86 -4.33 -23.14
C GLN A 358 4.70 -3.77 -23.97
N LYS A 359 4.94 -3.39 -25.23
CA LYS A 359 3.87 -2.93 -26.14
C LYS A 359 2.79 -3.98 -26.29
N GLN A 360 3.15 -5.25 -26.52
CA GLN A 360 2.17 -6.32 -26.69
C GLN A 360 1.27 -6.50 -25.46
N ILE A 361 1.84 -6.56 -24.25
CA ILE A 361 1.07 -6.81 -23.03
C ILE A 361 0.17 -5.62 -22.67
N LEU A 362 0.68 -4.39 -22.79
CA LEU A 362 -0.09 -3.18 -22.49
C LEU A 362 -1.25 -2.97 -23.47
N ILE A 363 -1.03 -3.27 -24.76
CA ILE A 363 -2.07 -3.17 -25.78
C ILE A 363 -3.15 -4.22 -25.56
N LYS A 364 -2.79 -5.49 -25.33
CA LYS A 364 -3.78 -6.53 -25.03
C LYS A 364 -4.56 -6.22 -23.76
N TRP A 365 -3.90 -5.70 -22.73
CA TRP A 365 -4.56 -5.25 -21.51
C TRP A 365 -5.52 -4.08 -21.77
N SER A 366 -5.16 -3.13 -22.62
CA SER A 366 -6.05 -2.02 -23.00
C SER A 366 -7.34 -2.48 -23.70
N GLU A 367 -7.29 -3.62 -24.38
CA GLU A 367 -8.43 -4.20 -25.12
C GLU A 367 -9.29 -5.13 -24.27
N ALA A 368 -8.73 -5.72 -23.21
CA ALA A 368 -9.41 -6.72 -22.39
C ALA A 368 -10.58 -6.15 -21.57
N ASP A 369 -10.42 -4.95 -20.99
CA ASP A 369 -11.49 -4.25 -20.29
C ASP A 369 -11.37 -2.73 -20.48
N ARG A 370 -12.47 -2.12 -20.93
CA ARG A 370 -12.59 -0.68 -21.13
C ARG A 370 -12.38 0.13 -19.84
N ASN A 371 -12.69 -0.44 -18.68
CA ASN A 371 -12.62 0.22 -17.38
C ASN A 371 -11.23 0.18 -16.76
N ASN A 372 -10.25 -0.47 -17.41
CA ASN A 372 -8.95 -0.75 -16.85
C ASN A 372 -8.22 0.47 -16.30
N ILE A 373 -8.30 1.63 -16.98
CA ILE A 373 -7.70 2.87 -16.47
C ILE A 373 -8.32 3.31 -15.13
N VAL A 374 -9.65 3.28 -15.04
CA VAL A 374 -10.37 3.74 -13.85
C VAL A 374 -10.20 2.74 -12.70
N ALA A 375 -10.19 1.44 -13.02
CA ALA A 375 -10.07 0.34 -12.05
C ALA A 375 -8.63 0.15 -11.54
N HIS A 376 -7.61 0.55 -12.30
CA HIS A 376 -6.19 0.31 -12.01
C HIS A 376 -5.37 1.60 -12.05
N LYS A 377 -5.86 2.64 -11.34
CA LYS A 377 -5.18 3.94 -11.25
C LYS A 377 -3.76 3.83 -10.71
N THR A 378 -3.51 2.95 -9.75
CA THR A 378 -2.16 2.75 -9.18
C THR A 378 -1.19 2.29 -10.26
N PHE A 379 -1.59 1.28 -11.02
CA PHE A 379 -0.79 0.73 -12.11
C PHE A 379 -0.47 1.82 -13.14
N MET A 380 -1.48 2.55 -13.62
CA MET A 380 -1.30 3.62 -14.60
C MET A 380 -0.39 4.75 -14.09
N ASN A 381 -0.59 5.21 -12.85
CA ASN A 381 0.25 6.25 -12.24
C ASN A 381 1.70 5.76 -12.07
N ALA A 382 1.89 4.50 -11.70
CA ALA A 382 3.22 3.90 -11.59
C ALA A 382 3.90 3.77 -12.95
N LEU A 383 3.19 3.41 -14.03
CA LEU A 383 3.75 3.41 -15.40
C LEU A 383 4.27 4.81 -15.80
N PHE A 384 3.45 5.85 -15.65
CA PHE A 384 3.84 7.21 -16.01
C PHE A 384 4.97 7.77 -15.13
N LYS A 385 5.06 7.37 -13.86
CA LYS A 385 6.15 7.80 -12.97
C LYS A 385 7.46 7.04 -13.23
N ILE A 386 7.40 5.71 -13.38
CA ILE A 386 8.59 4.85 -13.50
C ILE A 386 9.17 4.91 -14.91
N GLN A 387 8.31 5.00 -15.93
CA GLN A 387 8.69 4.80 -17.33
C GLN A 387 7.86 5.67 -18.28
N LYS A 388 7.83 6.98 -18.02
CA LYS A 388 7.01 7.96 -18.76
C LYS A 388 7.13 7.85 -20.28
N GLU A 389 8.36 7.93 -20.81
CA GLU A 389 8.61 7.90 -22.25
C GLU A 389 8.17 6.59 -22.91
N ARG A 390 8.50 5.45 -22.28
CA ARG A 390 8.12 4.13 -22.76
C ARG A 390 6.60 3.91 -22.68
N THR A 391 5.94 4.45 -21.66
CA THR A 391 4.47 4.43 -21.54
C THR A 391 3.82 5.19 -22.70
N TYR A 392 4.38 6.33 -23.10
CA TYR A 392 3.91 7.02 -24.30
C TYR A 392 4.12 6.17 -25.57
N LYS A 393 5.33 5.66 -25.79
CA LYS A 393 5.70 4.89 -27.00
C LYS A 393 4.95 3.56 -27.13
N ASN A 394 4.81 2.82 -26.03
CA ASN A 394 4.38 1.43 -26.05
C ASN A 394 2.88 1.25 -25.71
N LEU A 395 2.20 2.27 -25.16
CA LEU A 395 0.77 2.23 -24.86
C LEU A 395 0.00 3.40 -25.49
N CYS A 396 0.40 4.65 -25.22
CA CYS A 396 -0.42 5.81 -25.58
C CYS A 396 -0.49 6.04 -27.10
N ILE A 397 0.67 6.15 -27.74
CA ILE A 397 0.79 6.42 -29.18
C ILE A 397 0.10 5.32 -30.02
N PRO A 398 0.34 4.01 -29.78
CA PRO A 398 -0.33 2.97 -30.55
C PRO A 398 -1.86 2.97 -30.37
N ILE A 399 -2.38 3.47 -29.24
CA ILE A 399 -3.83 3.64 -29.07
C ILE A 399 -4.32 4.88 -29.83
N ILE A 400 -3.60 6.00 -29.79
CA ILE A 400 -3.94 7.21 -30.55
C ILE A 400 -3.99 6.90 -32.06
N GLU A 401 -2.96 6.24 -32.60
CA GLU A 401 -2.88 5.87 -34.02
C GLU A 401 -4.05 4.98 -34.45
N ARG A 402 -4.36 3.94 -33.66
CA ARG A 402 -5.50 3.06 -33.96
C ARG A 402 -6.84 3.79 -33.92
N MET A 403 -6.99 4.74 -32.99
CA MET A 403 -8.21 5.55 -32.91
C MET A 403 -8.31 6.55 -34.06
N ASP A 404 -7.21 7.14 -34.50
CA ASP A 404 -7.15 8.02 -35.67
C ASP A 404 -7.49 7.26 -36.97
N GLU A 405 -6.92 6.07 -37.16
CA GLU A 405 -7.30 5.18 -38.27
C GLU A 405 -8.79 4.86 -38.24
N LYS A 406 -9.31 4.54 -37.05
CA LYS A 406 -10.73 4.23 -36.87
C LYS A 406 -11.61 5.42 -37.25
N TYR A 407 -11.29 6.61 -36.77
CA TYR A 407 -12.04 7.83 -37.10
C TYR A 407 -11.91 8.25 -38.56
N SER A 408 -10.80 7.92 -39.22
CA SER A 408 -10.59 8.19 -40.65
C SER A 408 -11.38 7.24 -41.56
N ARG A 409 -11.70 6.03 -41.09
CA ARG A 409 -12.55 5.07 -41.80
C ARG A 409 -14.05 5.33 -41.64
N MET A 410 -14.45 6.01 -40.56
CA MET A 410 -15.83 6.47 -40.39
C MET A 410 -16.14 7.57 -41.40
N GLY A 411 -17.35 7.57 -41.95
CA GLY A 411 -17.84 8.56 -42.91
C GLY A 411 -18.07 9.93 -42.29
N ASP A 412 -19.31 10.39 -42.29
CA ASP A 412 -19.65 11.73 -41.83
C ASP A 412 -19.61 11.86 -40.28
N ILE A 413 -19.83 13.08 -39.79
CA ILE A 413 -19.87 13.34 -38.35
C ILE A 413 -20.99 12.55 -37.64
N THR A 414 -22.09 12.26 -38.33
CA THR A 414 -23.19 11.46 -37.80
C THR A 414 -22.73 10.05 -37.44
N GLU A 415 -22.02 9.38 -38.35
CA GLU A 415 -21.49 8.03 -38.10
C GLU A 415 -20.53 8.02 -36.90
N LYS A 416 -19.66 9.04 -36.82
CA LYS A 416 -18.71 9.18 -35.71
C LYS A 416 -19.41 9.32 -34.36
N ILE A 417 -20.46 10.12 -34.30
CA ILE A 417 -21.19 10.38 -33.05
C ILE A 417 -21.93 9.13 -32.60
N VAL A 418 -22.69 8.49 -33.50
CA VAL A 418 -23.45 7.28 -33.18
C VAL A 418 -22.54 6.14 -32.74
N THR A 419 -21.31 6.07 -33.27
CA THR A 419 -20.32 5.06 -32.88
C THR A 419 -19.65 5.36 -31.53
N CYS A 420 -19.44 6.64 -31.20
CA CYS A 420 -18.71 7.03 -29.98
C CYS A 420 -19.62 7.25 -28.75
N PHE A 421 -20.85 7.70 -28.96
CA PHE A 421 -21.76 8.16 -27.91
C PHE A 421 -23.06 7.33 -27.91
N ASN A 422 -23.37 6.71 -26.76
CA ASN A 422 -24.64 6.02 -26.55
C ASN A 422 -25.81 7.01 -26.44
N TYR A 423 -25.68 8.02 -25.56
CA TYR A 423 -26.67 9.07 -25.36
C TYR A 423 -26.05 10.30 -24.70
N PHE A 424 -26.76 11.41 -24.80
CA PHE A 424 -26.51 12.67 -24.10
C PHE A 424 -27.60 12.88 -23.04
N ILE A 425 -27.29 13.63 -21.98
CA ILE A 425 -28.20 13.87 -20.87
C ILE A 425 -27.91 15.22 -20.24
N CYS A 426 -28.97 16.00 -20.00
CA CYS A 426 -28.86 17.22 -19.21
C CYS A 426 -28.90 16.86 -17.72
N ARG A 427 -27.95 17.38 -16.94
CA ARG A 427 -27.95 17.29 -15.48
C ARG A 427 -27.84 18.68 -14.87
N LYS A 428 -28.18 18.78 -13.59
CA LYS A 428 -28.02 19.99 -12.80
C LYS A 428 -26.79 19.84 -11.91
N ASP A 429 -25.87 20.79 -11.99
CA ASP A 429 -24.77 20.84 -11.04
C ASP A 429 -25.32 21.15 -9.63
N SER A 430 -24.92 20.32 -8.68
CA SER A 430 -25.23 20.44 -7.26
C SER A 430 -24.64 21.68 -6.60
N ARG A 431 -23.56 22.26 -7.15
CA ARG A 431 -22.84 23.39 -6.53
C ARG A 431 -23.29 24.73 -7.11
N GLU A 432 -23.37 24.84 -8.42
CA GLU A 432 -23.63 26.12 -9.11
C GLU A 432 -25.07 26.28 -9.60
N ASN A 433 -25.93 25.28 -9.40
CA ASN A 433 -27.34 25.27 -9.83
C ASN A 433 -27.51 25.47 -11.35
N LYS A 434 -26.45 25.21 -12.12
CA LYS A 434 -26.35 25.35 -13.57
C LYS A 434 -26.71 24.03 -14.27
N LEU A 435 -27.22 24.11 -15.51
CA LEU A 435 -27.47 22.93 -16.35
C LEU A 435 -26.20 22.57 -17.12
N GLU A 436 -25.85 21.29 -17.14
CA GLU A 436 -24.63 20.76 -17.78
C GLU A 436 -24.96 19.61 -18.75
N LEU A 437 -24.18 19.52 -19.82
CA LEU A 437 -24.24 18.44 -20.79
C LEU A 437 -23.36 17.28 -20.33
N HIS A 438 -23.99 16.14 -20.07
CA HIS A 438 -23.28 14.87 -19.85
C HIS A 438 -23.56 13.90 -20.99
N PHE A 439 -22.74 12.86 -21.09
CA PHE A 439 -22.90 11.82 -22.09
C PHE A 439 -22.43 10.47 -21.56
N LEU A 440 -22.91 9.40 -22.20
CA LEU A 440 -22.39 8.05 -22.00
C LEU A 440 -21.68 7.61 -23.29
N LEU A 441 -20.41 7.25 -23.16
CA LEU A 441 -19.63 6.69 -24.28
C LEU A 441 -19.96 5.23 -24.55
N THR A 442 -19.74 4.80 -25.79
CA THR A 442 -19.76 3.38 -26.16
C THR A 442 -18.57 2.66 -25.53
N LYS A 443 -18.66 1.31 -25.47
CA LYS A 443 -17.55 0.47 -24.97
C LYS A 443 -16.26 0.71 -25.74
N GLU A 444 -16.38 1.04 -27.03
CA GLU A 444 -15.28 1.12 -27.97
C GLU A 444 -14.32 2.28 -27.72
N VAL A 445 -14.82 3.40 -27.18
CA VAL A 445 -14.01 4.61 -27.00
C VAL A 445 -13.75 4.94 -25.53
N HIS A 446 -14.38 4.23 -24.60
CA HIS A 446 -14.31 4.54 -23.16
C HIS A 446 -12.88 4.46 -22.60
N PHE A 447 -12.11 3.42 -22.98
CA PHE A 447 -10.70 3.31 -22.60
C PHE A 447 -9.90 4.50 -23.14
N TYR A 448 -10.01 4.76 -24.45
CA TYR A 448 -9.27 5.83 -25.09
C TYR A 448 -9.61 7.19 -24.49
N PHE A 449 -10.89 7.47 -24.26
CA PHE A 449 -11.33 8.71 -23.62
C PHE A 449 -10.68 8.90 -22.25
N SER A 450 -10.68 7.86 -21.41
CA SER A 450 -10.00 7.90 -20.10
C SER A 450 -8.49 8.12 -20.24
N LEU A 451 -7.87 7.51 -21.26
CA LEU A 451 -6.45 7.66 -21.54
C LEU A 451 -6.08 9.09 -21.94
N GLN A 452 -6.93 9.80 -22.67
CA GLN A 452 -6.67 11.19 -23.07
C GLN A 452 -6.41 12.08 -21.85
N PHE A 453 -7.26 12.01 -20.83
CA PHE A 453 -7.09 12.81 -19.60
C PHE A 453 -5.79 12.46 -18.86
N LEU A 454 -5.43 11.18 -18.80
CA LEU A 454 -4.15 10.77 -18.21
C LEU A 454 -2.96 11.33 -19.00
N ILE A 455 -3.02 11.33 -20.33
CA ILE A 455 -1.96 11.90 -21.16
C ILE A 455 -1.84 13.40 -20.90
N PHE A 456 -2.94 14.15 -20.97
CA PHE A 456 -2.93 15.61 -20.73
C PHE A 456 -2.42 15.98 -19.34
N ALA A 457 -2.89 15.28 -18.30
CA ALA A 457 -2.42 15.49 -16.93
C ALA A 457 -0.90 15.26 -16.81
N ASN A 458 -0.38 14.22 -17.46
CA ASN A 458 1.07 13.93 -17.42
C ASN A 458 1.91 14.85 -18.32
N LEU A 459 1.30 15.49 -19.32
CA LEU A 459 1.93 16.54 -20.13
C LEU A 459 1.87 17.92 -19.44
N GLY A 460 1.09 18.08 -18.37
CA GLY A 460 0.86 19.37 -17.71
C GLY A 460 0.05 20.34 -18.57
N ILE A 461 -0.75 19.82 -19.49
CA ILE A 461 -1.60 20.61 -20.39
C ILE A 461 -2.97 20.78 -19.74
N ASP A 462 -3.41 22.02 -19.60
CA ASP A 462 -4.79 22.30 -19.23
C ASP A 462 -5.72 21.89 -20.38
N ILE A 463 -6.64 20.97 -20.10
CA ILE A 463 -7.56 20.46 -21.10
C ILE A 463 -8.50 21.54 -21.63
N LEU A 464 -8.76 22.57 -20.81
CA LEU A 464 -9.61 23.71 -21.18
C LEU A 464 -8.92 24.62 -22.20
N SER A 465 -7.58 24.58 -22.30
CA SER A 465 -6.83 25.40 -23.26
C SER A 465 -6.78 24.81 -24.68
N ILE A 466 -7.30 23.60 -24.90
CA ILE A 466 -7.25 22.91 -26.19
C ILE A 466 -8.36 23.39 -27.14
N SER A 467 -9.45 23.89 -26.56
CA SER A 467 -10.62 24.37 -27.27
C SER A 467 -10.94 25.79 -26.84
N ASP A 468 -11.69 26.52 -27.67
CA ASP A 468 -12.29 27.80 -27.30
C ASP A 468 -13.34 27.58 -26.20
N TYR A 469 -12.90 27.62 -24.94
CA TYR A 469 -13.70 27.23 -23.79
C TYR A 469 -14.97 28.06 -23.64
N GLU A 470 -14.90 29.37 -23.82
CA GLU A 470 -16.07 30.27 -23.73
C GLU A 470 -17.13 29.89 -24.77
N ASN A 471 -16.69 29.56 -25.98
CA ASN A 471 -17.59 29.11 -27.04
C ASN A 471 -18.18 27.72 -26.76
N ILE A 472 -17.39 26.79 -26.22
CA ILE A 472 -17.90 25.47 -25.79
C ILE A 472 -18.94 25.62 -24.68
N GLU A 473 -18.68 26.45 -23.68
CA GLU A 473 -19.59 26.69 -22.57
C GLU A 473 -20.92 27.30 -23.06
N LYS A 474 -20.84 28.24 -24.00
CA LYS A 474 -22.02 28.81 -24.66
C LYS A 474 -22.80 27.75 -25.44
N LEU A 475 -22.10 26.91 -26.21
CA LEU A 475 -22.71 25.79 -26.95
C LEU A 475 -23.40 24.80 -26.01
N GLU A 476 -22.77 24.45 -24.89
CA GLU A 476 -23.38 23.58 -23.87
C GLU A 476 -24.66 24.19 -23.31
N SER A 477 -24.65 25.49 -22.97
CA SER A 477 -25.82 26.21 -22.49
C SER A 477 -26.96 26.19 -23.51
N ASP A 478 -26.64 26.45 -24.79
CA ASP A 478 -27.62 26.42 -25.88
C ASP A 478 -28.22 25.02 -26.05
N ILE A 479 -27.42 23.96 -25.96
CA ILE A 479 -27.87 22.55 -26.04
C ILE A 479 -28.85 22.22 -24.91
N VAL A 480 -28.47 22.49 -23.66
CA VAL A 480 -29.23 22.04 -22.50
C VAL A 480 -30.42 22.93 -22.14
N SER A 481 -30.46 24.18 -22.65
CA SER A 481 -31.52 25.16 -22.38
C SER A 481 -32.94 24.62 -22.60
N ASN A 482 -33.11 23.76 -23.60
CA ASN A 482 -34.39 23.19 -24.01
C ASN A 482 -34.52 21.69 -23.68
N TRP A 483 -33.59 21.12 -22.91
CA TRP A 483 -33.59 19.70 -22.55
C TRP A 483 -34.20 19.49 -21.17
N LYS A 484 -35.00 18.42 -21.02
CA LYS A 484 -35.47 18.01 -19.69
C LYS A 484 -34.33 17.36 -18.92
N ILE A 485 -34.23 17.70 -17.64
CA ILE A 485 -33.23 17.14 -16.73
C ILE A 485 -33.42 15.62 -16.65
N ASN A 486 -32.31 14.88 -16.70
CA ASN A 486 -32.22 13.42 -16.65
C ASN A 486 -32.90 12.66 -17.81
N GLU A 487 -33.34 13.35 -18.87
CA GLU A 487 -33.84 12.70 -20.08
C GLU A 487 -32.67 12.26 -20.97
N ARG A 488 -32.63 10.97 -21.33
CA ARG A 488 -31.62 10.42 -22.25
C ARG A 488 -31.99 10.78 -23.68
N LYS A 489 -31.13 11.53 -24.37
CA LYS A 489 -31.28 11.86 -25.78
C LYS A 489 -30.29 11.10 -26.65
N TYR A 490 -30.81 10.33 -27.60
CA TYR A 490 -30.02 9.60 -28.59
C TYR A 490 -29.85 10.47 -29.84
N TYR A 491 -28.64 10.49 -30.43
CA TYR A 491 -28.34 11.40 -31.56
C TYR A 491 -29.34 11.28 -32.73
N ASN A 492 -29.76 10.06 -33.07
CA ASN A 492 -30.71 9.81 -34.15
C ASN A 492 -32.13 10.35 -33.87
N MET A 493 -32.46 10.63 -32.61
CA MET A 493 -33.76 11.15 -32.17
C MET A 493 -33.75 12.68 -31.97
N LEU A 494 -32.59 13.32 -32.14
CA LEU A 494 -32.47 14.78 -32.07
C LEU A 494 -33.06 15.45 -33.30
N ASN A 495 -33.63 16.64 -33.13
CA ASN A 495 -34.02 17.50 -34.24
C ASN A 495 -32.79 18.13 -34.92
N ASP A 496 -32.99 18.79 -36.06
CA ASP A 496 -31.86 19.30 -36.88
C ASP A 496 -31.06 20.42 -36.19
N ASP A 497 -31.73 21.27 -35.40
CA ASP A 497 -31.07 22.32 -34.61
C ASP A 497 -30.21 21.71 -33.50
N GLU A 498 -30.75 20.72 -32.77
CA GLU A 498 -30.04 19.98 -31.73
C GLU A 498 -28.84 19.21 -32.30
N LYS A 499 -29.00 18.55 -33.45
CA LYS A 499 -27.90 17.88 -34.16
C LYS A 499 -26.81 18.87 -34.54
N THR A 500 -27.19 20.05 -35.05
CA THR A 500 -26.23 21.10 -35.42
C THR A 500 -25.40 21.55 -34.23
N LEU A 501 -26.03 21.78 -33.07
CA LEU A 501 -25.34 22.16 -31.84
C LEU A 501 -24.43 21.04 -31.31
N ILE A 502 -24.93 19.80 -31.25
CA ILE A 502 -24.14 18.64 -30.80
C ILE A 502 -22.94 18.40 -31.73
N ASN A 503 -23.09 18.55 -33.04
CA ASN A 503 -22.00 18.41 -34.00
C ASN A 503 -20.90 19.44 -33.77
N LYS A 504 -21.27 20.70 -33.50
CA LYS A 504 -20.31 21.75 -33.16
C LYS A 504 -19.58 21.44 -31.85
N TRP A 505 -20.32 21.07 -30.82
CA TRP A 505 -19.75 20.72 -29.52
C TRP A 505 -18.80 19.52 -29.60
N ILE A 506 -19.17 18.44 -30.29
CA ILE A 506 -18.32 17.24 -30.43
C ILE A 506 -17.03 17.55 -31.20
N ASN A 507 -17.11 18.33 -32.28
CA ASN A 507 -15.91 18.75 -33.02
C ASN A 507 -15.02 19.66 -32.17
N GLY A 508 -15.60 20.63 -31.47
CA GLY A 508 -14.87 21.60 -30.67
C GLY A 508 -14.32 21.04 -29.36
N TRP A 509 -14.94 20.01 -28.77
CA TRP A 509 -14.57 19.49 -27.45
C TRP A 509 -13.99 18.08 -27.49
N TYR A 510 -14.57 17.12 -28.22
CA TYR A 510 -14.08 15.73 -28.24
C TYR A 510 -12.99 15.53 -29.29
N PHE A 511 -13.25 15.89 -30.56
CA PHE A 511 -12.31 15.64 -31.65
C PHE A 511 -11.13 16.63 -31.66
N SER A 512 -11.30 17.86 -31.14
CA SER A 512 -10.18 18.79 -30.93
C SER A 512 -9.06 18.18 -30.08
N ARG A 513 -9.42 17.50 -28.99
CA ARG A 513 -8.46 16.79 -28.11
C ARG A 513 -7.82 15.59 -28.78
N HIS A 514 -8.59 14.83 -29.55
CA HIS A 514 -8.01 13.76 -30.36
C HIS A 514 -6.98 14.31 -31.35
N ASN A 515 -7.32 15.36 -32.10
CA ASN A 515 -6.44 16.00 -33.06
C ASN A 515 -5.17 16.56 -32.41
N TYR A 516 -5.31 17.19 -31.24
CA TYR A 516 -4.16 17.63 -30.45
C TYR A 516 -3.22 16.46 -30.13
N LEU A 517 -3.78 15.36 -29.59
CA LEU A 517 -2.97 14.18 -29.22
C LEU A 517 -2.35 13.50 -30.43
N LYS A 518 -3.02 13.52 -31.59
CA LYS A 518 -2.46 13.05 -32.86
C LYS A 518 -1.23 13.87 -33.25
N GLU A 519 -1.34 15.19 -33.30
CA GLU A 519 -0.21 16.07 -33.62
C GLU A 519 0.93 15.92 -32.61
N TRP A 520 0.60 15.87 -31.33
CA TRP A 520 1.56 15.60 -30.26
C TRP A 520 2.28 14.26 -30.47
N SER A 521 1.55 13.20 -30.84
CA SER A 521 2.14 11.87 -31.05
C SER A 521 3.17 11.87 -32.18
N ILE A 522 2.89 12.59 -33.27
CA ILE A 522 3.81 12.74 -34.41
C ILE A 522 5.08 13.46 -33.96
N LYS A 523 4.94 14.63 -33.32
CA LYS A 523 6.06 15.42 -32.81
C LYS A 523 6.90 14.63 -31.81
N PHE A 524 6.27 13.92 -30.89
CA PHE A 524 6.96 13.09 -29.90
C PHE A 524 7.79 11.97 -30.55
N ILE A 525 7.28 11.32 -31.59
CA ILE A 525 8.04 10.30 -32.34
C ILE A 525 9.24 10.97 -33.04
N GLU A 526 9.03 12.09 -33.72
CA GLU A 526 10.10 12.84 -34.40
C GLU A 526 11.21 13.25 -33.43
N GLU A 527 10.87 13.84 -32.30
CA GLU A 527 11.83 14.28 -31.27
C GLU A 527 12.60 13.10 -30.66
N THR A 528 11.94 11.94 -30.46
CA THR A 528 12.55 10.78 -29.83
C THR A 528 13.31 9.86 -30.80
N THR A 529 13.05 9.92 -32.10
CA THR A 529 13.82 9.20 -33.13
C THR A 529 15.01 9.99 -33.66
N THR A 530 14.97 11.33 -33.64
CA THR A 530 16.05 12.18 -34.16
C THR A 530 17.23 12.31 -33.18
N GLN A 531 17.10 11.81 -31.94
CA GLN A 531 18.19 11.76 -30.96
C GLN A 531 19.16 10.59 -31.18
N LYS A 532 19.84 10.53 -32.35
CA LYS A 532 21.23 10.02 -32.35
C LYS A 532 22.12 11.12 -31.80
N ARG A 533 22.06 11.35 -30.48
CA ARG A 533 22.95 12.31 -29.83
C ARG A 533 24.39 11.79 -29.94
N SER A 534 25.31 12.63 -30.42
CA SER A 534 26.74 12.37 -30.23
C SER A 534 27.01 12.24 -28.73
N LEU A 535 28.05 11.50 -28.34
CA LEU A 535 28.46 11.38 -26.93
C LEU A 535 28.58 12.76 -26.25
N GLN A 536 29.06 13.76 -27.00
CA GLN A 536 29.19 15.13 -26.54
C GLN A 536 27.83 15.79 -26.21
N ASN A 537 26.83 15.64 -27.08
CA ASN A 537 25.48 16.17 -26.84
C ASN A 537 24.75 15.47 -25.68
N ILE A 538 25.17 14.25 -25.33
CA ILE A 538 24.67 13.54 -24.14
C ILE A 538 25.31 14.12 -22.89
N ILE A 539 26.64 14.31 -22.90
CA ILE A 539 27.40 14.87 -21.78
C ILE A 539 26.97 16.32 -21.48
N ASP A 540 26.79 17.16 -22.49
CA ASP A 540 26.42 18.57 -22.32
C ASP A 540 24.96 18.76 -21.83
N SER A 541 24.16 17.67 -21.83
CA SER A 541 22.77 17.66 -21.37
C SER A 541 22.57 17.05 -19.98
N ILE A 542 23.64 16.54 -19.36
CA ILE A 542 23.74 16.19 -17.93
C ILE A 542 24.16 17.44 -17.18
#